data_AF-A0A1F0CMS0-F1
#
_entry.id   AF-A0A1F0CMS0-F1
#
_cell.length_a   1.000
_cell.length_b   1.000
_cell.length_c   1.000
_cell.angle_alpha   90.00
_cell.angle_beta   90.00
_cell.angle_gamma   90.00
#
_symmetry.space_group_name_H-M   'P 1'
#
loop_
_entity.id
_entity.type
_entity.pdbx_description
1 polymer ?
#
loop_
_entity_poly.entity_id
_entity_poly.type
_entity_poly.pdbx_seq_one_letter_code
_entity_poly.pdbx_strand_id
1 'polypeptide(L)'
;MSHSAPSPAPASAKPARDEPRRGSARTTRFDERFPWVSWALWPLAILTALHKIWASYESGTTDDFTTVWEAINRFWSGVPVYSEDYTTTDPHYLYLPGGTMLLSPLSALGSFEAARTLYIFGNAIAIVIALGVLSHIIYTARGWSKTWLGSLSGALWPLSIIAVFNTEAVQNNLLFANINGVLLLLATLFLYFLLREGTTSQVFSGLALGLAITIKPQFVVLLFLPFFRRQWLSLVVALLLPIACNIVGWTLMAEPQGFFDNLVPYLGEVRDFANSSIVGVGVYFGASTVTIWFWRILAAVLVLIGAFTLLPWRNSTRPGDREMWAFTTTSLLLIGVFLVSSLGQMYYSLLIVPLLFTAFLHRSTMHNPVAWLGVYLCLAIDSWYSDQWFWAGRIFETLRGTVGWMLLLISISISALIWFLNRSTPSISGGRHRKPAEENKTQAWKGE
;
A
#
# COMPACT_ATOMS: atom_id res chain seq x y z
N MET A 1 -65.58 28.78 64.02
CA MET A 1 -64.54 28.02 64.75
C MET A 1 -64.67 26.56 64.37
N SER A 2 -63.84 26.06 63.46
CA SER A 2 -63.79 24.63 63.13
C SER A 2 -62.37 24.25 62.71
N HIS A 3 -61.71 23.50 63.57
CA HIS A 3 -60.35 23.00 63.36
C HIS A 3 -60.38 21.55 62.84
N SER A 4 -59.81 21.40 61.64
CA SER A 4 -58.85 20.38 61.16
C SER A 4 -59.08 18.88 61.38
N ALA A 5 -59.13 18.17 60.25
CA ALA A 5 -58.30 16.98 59.99
C ALA A 5 -57.84 17.00 58.50
N PRO A 6 -56.56 16.76 58.17
CA PRO A 6 -56.05 16.82 56.81
C PRO A 6 -56.15 15.48 56.04
N SER A 7 -56.45 15.58 54.74
CA SER A 7 -56.50 14.47 53.77
C SER A 7 -55.14 13.81 53.51
N PRO A 8 -55.11 12.53 53.12
CA PRO A 8 -53.87 11.80 52.83
C PRO A 8 -53.23 12.23 51.49
N ALA A 9 -51.90 12.19 51.47
CA ALA A 9 -51.04 12.58 50.34
C ALA A 9 -51.17 11.63 49.13
N PRO A 10 -51.01 12.13 47.89
CA PRO A 10 -50.98 11.29 46.70
C PRO A 10 -49.64 10.55 46.55
N ALA A 11 -49.75 9.32 46.04
CA ALA A 11 -48.66 8.36 45.87
C ALA A 11 -47.50 8.88 45.00
N SER A 12 -46.28 8.54 45.42
CA SER A 12 -45.02 8.80 44.73
C SER A 12 -44.99 8.17 43.33
N ALA A 13 -44.89 9.00 42.29
CA ALA A 13 -44.57 8.56 40.94
C ALA A 13 -43.12 8.04 40.89
N LYS A 14 -42.94 6.79 40.44
CA LYS A 14 -41.62 6.20 40.14
C LYS A 14 -40.91 7.05 39.08
N PRO A 15 -39.58 7.27 39.16
CA PRO A 15 -38.85 7.89 38.07
C PRO A 15 -38.92 6.98 36.83
N ALA A 16 -39.25 7.57 35.70
CA ALA A 16 -39.26 6.92 34.40
C ALA A 16 -37.90 6.25 34.17
N ARG A 17 -37.92 4.97 33.79
CA ARG A 17 -36.72 4.29 33.31
C ARG A 17 -36.24 5.03 32.07
N ASP A 18 -35.01 5.54 32.13
CA ASP A 18 -34.30 6.02 30.95
C ASP A 18 -34.30 4.91 29.90
N GLU A 19 -35.10 5.09 28.85
CA GLU A 19 -35.00 4.28 27.65
C GLU A 19 -33.60 4.47 27.06
N PRO A 20 -32.89 3.38 26.69
CA PRO A 20 -31.62 3.52 26.01
C PRO A 20 -31.87 4.24 24.68
N ARG A 21 -31.27 5.42 24.52
CA ARG A 21 -31.27 6.18 23.26
C ARG A 21 -31.03 5.24 22.08
N ARG A 22 -32.01 5.18 21.19
CA ARG A 22 -31.96 4.43 19.92
C ARG A 22 -30.66 4.71 19.17
N GLY A 23 -29.84 3.67 19.08
CA GLY A 23 -29.10 3.25 17.90
C GLY A 23 -28.15 4.27 17.27
N SER A 24 -26.88 4.26 17.70
CA SER A 24 -25.82 4.36 16.69
C SER A 24 -25.97 3.14 15.79
N ALA A 25 -26.36 3.32 14.52
CA ALA A 25 -26.40 2.24 13.55
C ALA A 25 -25.01 1.61 13.47
N ARG A 26 -24.81 0.50 14.20
CA ARG A 26 -23.61 -0.33 14.07
C ARG A 26 -23.67 -0.84 12.65
N THR A 27 -22.78 -0.37 11.77
CA THR A 27 -22.69 -0.90 10.41
C THR A 27 -22.37 -2.39 10.53
N THR A 28 -23.41 -3.22 10.45
CA THR A 28 -23.29 -4.67 10.58
C THR A 28 -22.49 -5.18 9.40
N ARG A 29 -21.54 -6.03 9.72
CA ARG A 29 -20.58 -6.54 8.76
C ARG A 29 -21.25 -7.65 7.92
N PHE A 30 -20.96 -7.71 6.62
CA PHE A 30 -21.64 -8.67 5.72
C PHE A 30 -21.45 -10.13 6.16
N ASP A 31 -20.27 -10.51 6.61
CA ASP A 31 -19.98 -11.87 7.06
C ASP A 31 -20.19 -12.10 8.56
N GLU A 32 -20.53 -11.08 9.35
CA GLU A 32 -21.24 -11.32 10.62
C GLU A 32 -22.64 -11.88 10.35
N ARG A 33 -23.27 -11.42 9.28
CA ARG A 33 -24.57 -11.95 8.83
C ARG A 33 -24.42 -13.33 8.19
N PHE A 34 -23.27 -13.62 7.59
CA PHE A 34 -22.99 -14.89 6.90
C PHE A 34 -21.61 -15.45 7.28
N PRO A 35 -21.45 -16.05 8.49
CA PRO A 35 -20.15 -16.54 8.98
C PRO A 35 -19.51 -17.60 8.07
N TRP A 36 -20.35 -18.38 7.37
CA TRP A 36 -19.92 -19.41 6.44
C TRP A 36 -19.09 -18.87 5.27
N VAL A 37 -19.21 -17.57 4.93
CA VAL A 37 -18.39 -16.94 3.88
C VAL A 37 -16.92 -16.99 4.26
N SER A 38 -16.58 -16.62 5.49
CA SER A 38 -15.20 -16.72 5.99
C SER A 38 -14.73 -18.18 5.98
N TRP A 39 -15.58 -19.12 6.41
CA TRP A 39 -15.27 -20.55 6.41
C TRP A 39 -14.99 -21.12 5.01
N ALA A 40 -15.74 -20.68 4.00
CA ALA A 40 -15.53 -21.11 2.62
C ALA A 40 -14.28 -20.48 1.99
N LEU A 41 -13.98 -19.21 2.31
CA LEU A 41 -12.83 -18.50 1.75
C LEU A 41 -11.49 -19.05 2.25
N TRP A 42 -11.40 -19.55 3.48
CA TRP A 42 -10.14 -20.03 4.05
C TRP A 42 -9.51 -21.21 3.29
N PRO A 43 -10.23 -22.32 3.03
CA PRO A 43 -9.70 -23.40 2.19
C PRO A 43 -9.28 -22.91 0.81
N LEU A 44 -10.08 -22.05 0.18
CA LEU A 44 -9.76 -21.47 -1.13
C LEU A 44 -8.49 -20.62 -1.10
N ALA A 45 -8.33 -19.78 -0.08
CA ALA A 45 -7.16 -18.95 0.13
C ALA A 45 -5.89 -19.78 0.34
N ILE A 46 -5.97 -20.80 1.20
CA ILE A 46 -4.85 -21.70 1.50
C ILE A 46 -4.44 -22.45 0.23
N LEU A 47 -5.39 -23.09 -0.47
CA LEU A 47 -5.09 -23.85 -1.67
C LEU A 47 -4.57 -22.96 -2.81
N THR A 48 -5.12 -21.75 -2.97
CA THR A 48 -4.62 -20.78 -3.95
C THR A 48 -3.18 -20.40 -3.66
N ALA A 49 -2.86 -20.03 -2.41
CA ALA A 49 -1.52 -19.64 -2.03
C ALA A 49 -0.53 -20.80 -2.19
N LEU A 50 -0.86 -22.00 -1.69
CA LEU A 50 -0.02 -23.19 -1.82
C LEU A 50 0.24 -23.54 -3.29
N HIS A 51 -0.80 -23.55 -4.13
CA HIS A 51 -0.65 -23.84 -5.54
C HIS A 51 0.29 -22.82 -6.23
N LYS A 52 0.12 -21.53 -5.96
CA LYS A 52 0.97 -20.48 -6.55
C LYS A 52 2.42 -20.59 -6.09
N ILE A 53 2.66 -20.86 -4.80
CA ILE A 53 4.01 -21.08 -4.26
C ILE A 53 4.68 -22.28 -4.94
N TRP A 54 3.96 -23.40 -5.03
CA TRP A 54 4.51 -24.63 -5.63
C TRP A 54 4.81 -24.47 -7.12
N ALA A 55 3.88 -23.88 -7.88
CA ALA A 55 4.07 -23.63 -9.30
C ALA A 55 5.27 -22.72 -9.58
N SER A 56 5.50 -21.69 -8.74
CA SER A 56 6.67 -20.82 -8.86
C SER A 56 7.98 -21.50 -8.45
N TYR A 57 7.93 -22.45 -7.53
CA TYR A 57 9.11 -23.21 -7.10
C TYR A 57 9.63 -24.12 -8.22
N GLU A 58 8.74 -24.80 -8.94
CA GLU A 58 9.11 -25.76 -10.01
C GLU A 58 9.61 -25.08 -11.30
N SER A 59 9.29 -23.80 -11.53
CA SER A 59 9.69 -23.09 -12.73
C SER A 59 11.16 -22.61 -12.67
N GLY A 60 11.93 -22.88 -13.72
CA GLY A 60 13.37 -22.53 -13.82
C GLY A 60 13.74 -21.50 -14.90
N THR A 61 12.81 -20.69 -15.42
CA THR A 61 13.06 -19.87 -16.62
C THR A 61 13.73 -18.53 -16.37
N THR A 62 13.51 -17.88 -15.23
CA THR A 62 14.09 -16.56 -14.90
C THR A 62 14.25 -16.48 -13.39
N ASP A 63 15.46 -16.20 -12.90
CA ASP A 63 15.80 -16.26 -11.48
C ASP A 63 16.66 -15.07 -11.05
N ASP A 64 16.05 -14.08 -10.38
CA ASP A 64 16.79 -12.95 -9.80
C ASP A 64 17.63 -13.42 -8.60
N PHE A 65 17.27 -14.55 -7.95
CA PHE A 65 17.91 -14.99 -6.73
C PHE A 65 19.33 -15.52 -6.95
N THR A 66 19.66 -16.01 -8.15
CA THR A 66 21.04 -16.41 -8.49
C THR A 66 22.02 -15.27 -8.28
N THR A 67 21.70 -14.06 -8.76
CA THR A 67 22.54 -12.86 -8.56
C THR A 67 22.68 -12.52 -7.08
N VAL A 68 21.60 -12.65 -6.31
CA VAL A 68 21.61 -12.43 -4.86
C VAL A 68 22.51 -13.44 -4.17
N TRP A 69 22.38 -14.72 -4.52
CA TRP A 69 23.16 -15.80 -3.95
C TRP A 69 24.65 -15.63 -4.24
N GLU A 70 25.02 -15.31 -5.48
CA GLU A 70 26.41 -15.06 -5.84
C GLU A 70 26.99 -13.88 -5.07
N ALA A 71 26.27 -12.76 -5.01
CA ALA A 71 26.71 -11.57 -4.30
C ALA A 71 26.93 -11.80 -2.80
N ILE A 72 26.01 -12.50 -2.11
CA ILE A 72 26.17 -12.79 -0.68
C ILE A 72 27.30 -13.78 -0.39
N ASN A 73 27.58 -14.72 -1.31
CA ASN A 73 28.73 -15.61 -1.17
C ASN A 73 30.06 -14.90 -1.44
N ARG A 74 30.10 -13.99 -2.42
CA ARG A 74 31.27 -13.11 -2.65
C ARG A 74 31.57 -12.24 -1.42
N PHE A 75 30.53 -11.65 -0.83
CA PHE A 75 30.62 -10.84 0.40
C PHE A 75 31.35 -11.58 1.52
N TRP A 76 31.02 -12.85 1.78
CA TRP A 76 31.68 -13.65 2.83
C TRP A 76 33.02 -14.24 2.41
N SER A 77 33.24 -14.45 1.11
CA SER A 77 34.48 -15.01 0.58
C SER A 77 35.60 -13.97 0.40
N GLY A 78 35.33 -12.70 0.72
CA GLY A 78 36.29 -11.60 0.52
C GLY A 78 36.53 -11.29 -0.97
N VAL A 79 35.58 -11.63 -1.84
CA VAL A 79 35.63 -11.35 -3.27
C VAL A 79 34.82 -10.08 -3.56
N PRO A 80 35.25 -9.20 -4.47
CA PRO A 80 34.47 -8.02 -4.85
C PRO A 80 33.04 -8.38 -5.25
N VAL A 81 32.06 -7.70 -4.64
CA VAL A 81 30.63 -7.98 -4.88
C VAL A 81 30.18 -7.41 -6.23
N TYR A 82 30.56 -6.16 -6.52
CA TYR A 82 30.14 -5.42 -7.72
C TYR A 82 31.11 -5.63 -8.89
N SER A 83 31.21 -6.88 -9.35
CA SER A 83 32.17 -7.32 -10.38
C SER A 83 31.49 -8.03 -11.57
N GLU A 84 30.18 -7.82 -11.75
CA GLU A 84 29.42 -8.39 -12.88
C GLU A 84 29.72 -7.66 -14.20
N ASP A 85 29.49 -8.34 -15.32
CA ASP A 85 29.53 -7.73 -16.65
C ASP A 85 28.19 -7.07 -16.97
N TYR A 86 28.12 -5.75 -16.78
CA TYR A 86 26.91 -4.94 -17.01
C TYR A 86 26.57 -4.73 -18.49
N THR A 87 27.32 -5.32 -19.44
CA THR A 87 27.03 -5.23 -20.88
C THR A 87 25.99 -6.24 -21.35
N THR A 88 25.69 -7.26 -20.55
CA THR A 88 24.67 -8.26 -20.87
C THR A 88 23.27 -7.82 -20.44
N THR A 89 22.24 -8.55 -20.89
CA THR A 89 20.85 -8.27 -20.52
C THR A 89 20.36 -9.18 -19.38
N ASP A 90 21.27 -9.90 -18.74
CA ASP A 90 20.94 -10.80 -17.65
C ASP A 90 20.47 -10.02 -16.41
N PRO A 91 19.75 -10.65 -15.46
CA PRO A 91 19.53 -10.03 -14.17
C PRO A 91 20.87 -9.66 -13.52
N HIS A 92 20.94 -8.48 -12.91
CA HIS A 92 22.13 -8.00 -12.22
C HIS A 92 21.86 -7.75 -10.74
N TYR A 93 22.91 -7.84 -9.92
CA TYR A 93 22.81 -7.52 -8.49
C TYR A 93 22.81 -6.01 -8.23
N LEU A 94 21.69 -5.48 -7.71
CA LEU A 94 21.46 -4.03 -7.57
C LEU A 94 21.32 -3.54 -6.13
N TYR A 95 21.65 -4.36 -5.13
CA TYR A 95 21.51 -3.98 -3.73
C TYR A 95 22.70 -3.17 -3.23
N LEU A 96 22.43 -2.23 -2.33
CA LEU A 96 23.45 -1.45 -1.61
C LEU A 96 24.21 -2.35 -0.63
N PRO A 97 25.40 -1.94 -0.16
CA PRO A 97 26.20 -2.73 0.79
C PRO A 97 25.44 -3.13 2.05
N GLY A 98 24.59 -2.25 2.59
CA GLY A 98 23.73 -2.57 3.73
C GLY A 98 22.66 -3.63 3.39
N GLY A 99 22.12 -3.61 2.18
CA GLY A 99 21.21 -4.64 1.69
C GLY A 99 21.90 -5.99 1.55
N THR A 100 23.12 -6.01 0.99
CA THR A 100 23.96 -7.21 0.92
C THR A 100 24.20 -7.79 2.30
N MET A 101 24.60 -6.97 3.27
CA MET A 101 24.82 -7.39 4.65
C MET A 101 23.55 -7.96 5.29
N LEU A 102 22.37 -7.37 5.06
CA LEU A 102 21.12 -7.88 5.61
C LEU A 102 20.71 -9.24 5.01
N LEU A 103 21.02 -9.46 3.73
CA LEU A 103 20.72 -10.71 3.03
C LEU A 103 21.80 -11.78 3.25
N SER A 104 23.01 -11.37 3.66
CA SER A 104 24.17 -12.26 3.76
C SER A 104 24.01 -13.46 4.71
N PRO A 105 23.18 -13.45 5.77
CA PRO A 105 22.94 -14.65 6.57
C PRO A 105 22.32 -15.82 5.80
N LEU A 106 21.70 -15.58 4.63
CA LEU A 106 21.16 -16.66 3.79
C LEU A 106 22.27 -17.59 3.26
N SER A 107 23.50 -17.11 3.10
CA SER A 107 24.63 -17.95 2.66
C SER A 107 24.98 -19.04 3.67
N ALA A 108 24.68 -18.82 4.96
CA ALA A 108 24.97 -19.77 6.03
C ALA A 108 24.22 -21.10 5.89
N LEU A 109 23.18 -21.16 5.05
CA LEU A 109 22.49 -22.40 4.70
C LEU A 109 23.35 -23.36 3.87
N GLY A 110 24.43 -22.87 3.25
CA GLY A 110 25.41 -23.70 2.51
C GLY A 110 24.90 -24.35 1.22
N SER A 111 23.61 -24.23 0.91
CA SER A 111 22.97 -24.79 -0.28
C SER A 111 22.14 -23.72 -0.98
N PHE A 112 22.38 -23.57 -2.28
CA PHE A 112 21.60 -22.69 -3.16
C PHE A 112 20.11 -23.04 -3.13
N GLU A 113 19.78 -24.32 -3.27
CA GLU A 113 18.39 -24.80 -3.29
C GLU A 113 17.69 -24.51 -1.96
N ALA A 114 18.37 -24.75 -0.83
CA ALA A 114 17.81 -24.48 0.49
C ALA A 114 17.55 -22.97 0.69
N ALA A 115 18.50 -22.12 0.28
CA ALA A 115 18.38 -20.68 0.38
C ALA A 115 17.28 -20.13 -0.55
N ARG A 116 17.21 -20.60 -1.80
CA ARG A 116 16.17 -20.23 -2.76
C ARG A 116 14.79 -20.65 -2.29
N THR A 117 14.66 -21.86 -1.75
CA THR A 117 13.42 -22.36 -1.16
C THR A 117 12.97 -21.47 -0.01
N LEU A 118 13.86 -21.19 0.95
CA LEU A 118 13.55 -20.29 2.06
C LEU A 118 13.15 -18.90 1.56
N TYR A 119 13.81 -18.41 0.51
CA TYR A 119 13.53 -17.10 -0.06
C TYR A 119 12.12 -17.02 -0.69
N ILE A 120 11.73 -18.01 -1.51
CA ILE A 120 10.42 -18.05 -2.16
C ILE A 120 9.31 -18.22 -1.11
N PHE A 121 9.42 -19.22 -0.24
CA PHE A 121 8.42 -19.49 0.79
C PHE A 121 8.33 -18.36 1.82
N GLY A 122 9.48 -17.81 2.22
CA GLY A 122 9.55 -16.66 3.12
C GLY A 122 8.86 -15.43 2.53
N ASN A 123 9.06 -15.15 1.24
CA ASN A 123 8.35 -14.07 0.56
C ASN A 123 6.83 -14.30 0.52
N ALA A 124 6.38 -15.52 0.20
CA ALA A 124 4.96 -15.83 0.17
C ALA A 124 4.30 -15.71 1.55
N ILE A 125 4.95 -16.22 2.60
CA ILE A 125 4.51 -16.06 3.99
C ILE A 125 4.44 -14.58 4.38
N ALA A 126 5.46 -13.80 3.99
CA ALA A 126 5.47 -12.36 4.25
C ALA A 126 4.27 -11.64 3.60
N ILE A 127 3.90 -12.02 2.36
CA ILE A 127 2.69 -11.49 1.70
C ILE A 127 1.44 -11.86 2.51
N VAL A 128 1.27 -13.13 2.90
CA VAL A 128 0.10 -13.58 3.69
C VAL A 128 -0.01 -12.80 5.00
N ILE A 129 1.10 -12.59 5.71
CA ILE A 129 1.12 -11.82 6.96
C ILE A 129 0.78 -10.35 6.68
N ALA A 130 1.36 -9.74 5.65
CA ALA A 130 1.10 -8.35 5.28
C ALA A 130 -0.39 -8.10 4.98
N LEU A 131 -1.03 -9.03 4.28
CA LEU A 131 -2.48 -9.00 4.01
C LEU A 131 -3.31 -9.14 5.30
N GLY A 132 -2.84 -9.92 6.27
CA GLY A 132 -3.45 -10.02 7.59
C GLY A 132 -3.36 -8.72 8.39
N VAL A 133 -2.18 -8.07 8.36
CA VAL A 133 -1.95 -6.75 8.98
C VAL A 133 -2.86 -5.70 8.35
N LEU A 134 -2.92 -5.62 7.02
CA LEU A 134 -3.80 -4.70 6.30
C LEU A 134 -5.26 -4.95 6.63
N SER A 135 -5.68 -6.22 6.65
CA SER A 135 -7.04 -6.60 7.03
C SER A 135 -7.35 -6.07 8.43
N HIS A 136 -6.48 -6.31 9.41
CA HIS A 136 -6.65 -5.82 10.78
C HIS A 136 -6.74 -4.29 10.87
N ILE A 137 -5.93 -3.55 10.09
CA ILE A 137 -6.05 -2.09 10.02
C ILE A 137 -7.44 -1.69 9.50
N ILE A 138 -7.97 -2.34 8.46
CA ILE A 138 -9.31 -2.05 7.94
C ILE A 138 -10.40 -2.40 8.97
N TYR A 139 -10.32 -3.55 9.63
CA TYR A 139 -11.28 -3.94 10.68
C TYR A 139 -11.36 -2.92 11.81
N THR A 140 -10.21 -2.44 12.25
CA THR A 140 -10.10 -1.45 13.33
C THR A 140 -10.61 -0.08 12.87
N ALA A 141 -10.21 0.37 11.67
CA ALA A 141 -10.65 1.63 11.07
C ALA A 141 -12.17 1.70 10.86
N ARG A 142 -12.78 0.57 10.48
CA ARG A 142 -14.25 0.44 10.29
C ARG A 142 -15.01 0.23 11.60
N GLY A 143 -14.32 -0.01 12.71
CA GLY A 143 -14.94 -0.35 13.99
C GLY A 143 -15.60 -1.73 14.01
N TRP A 144 -15.27 -2.60 13.05
CA TRP A 144 -15.78 -3.97 12.95
C TRP A 144 -15.15 -4.88 14.01
N SER A 145 -13.86 -4.73 14.30
CA SER A 145 -13.18 -5.43 15.39
C SER A 145 -12.03 -4.60 15.93
N LYS A 146 -11.77 -4.70 17.24
CA LYS A 146 -10.58 -4.13 17.89
C LYS A 146 -9.50 -5.17 18.19
N THR A 147 -9.85 -6.45 18.15
CA THR A 147 -8.92 -7.54 18.46
C THR A 147 -8.36 -8.14 17.18
N TRP A 148 -7.12 -8.63 17.25
CA TRP A 148 -6.53 -9.41 16.18
C TRP A 148 -7.39 -10.62 15.85
N LEU A 149 -7.80 -11.40 16.86
CA LEU A 149 -8.61 -12.60 16.66
C LEU A 149 -9.91 -12.32 15.88
N GLY A 150 -10.64 -11.26 16.25
CA GLY A 150 -11.89 -10.90 15.55
C GLY A 150 -11.68 -10.30 14.15
N SER A 151 -10.49 -9.76 13.88
CA SER A 151 -10.13 -9.25 12.55
C SER A 151 -9.74 -10.39 11.62
N LEU A 152 -8.91 -11.31 12.12
CA LEU A 152 -8.35 -12.43 11.36
C LEU A 152 -9.36 -13.57 11.15
N SER A 153 -10.37 -13.71 12.02
CA SER A 153 -11.51 -14.61 11.76
C SER A 153 -12.39 -14.14 10.60
N GLY A 154 -12.13 -12.95 10.09
CA GLY A 154 -12.94 -12.31 9.09
C GLY A 154 -12.65 -12.66 7.63
N ALA A 155 -13.66 -12.52 6.76
CA ALA A 155 -13.55 -12.80 5.33
C ALA A 155 -12.51 -11.96 4.55
N LEU A 156 -12.15 -10.75 5.02
CA LEU A 156 -11.25 -9.87 4.25
C LEU A 156 -9.86 -10.47 4.08
N TRP A 157 -9.33 -11.14 5.11
CA TRP A 157 -8.00 -11.73 5.03
C TRP A 157 -7.92 -12.86 3.99
N PRO A 158 -8.74 -13.94 4.06
CA PRO A 158 -8.69 -14.98 3.04
C PRO A 158 -9.11 -14.46 1.65
N LEU A 159 -10.07 -13.52 1.56
CA LEU A 159 -10.41 -12.87 0.29
C LEU A 159 -9.19 -12.16 -0.34
N SER A 160 -8.45 -11.40 0.47
CA SER A 160 -7.28 -10.68 -0.01
C SER A 160 -6.15 -11.61 -0.43
N ILE A 161 -5.99 -12.77 0.24
CA ILE A 161 -5.04 -13.81 -0.18
C ILE A 161 -5.43 -14.33 -1.57
N ILE A 162 -6.69 -14.73 -1.77
CA ILE A 162 -7.17 -15.21 -3.07
C ILE A 162 -6.94 -14.17 -4.17
N ALA A 163 -7.32 -12.92 -3.90
CA ALA A 163 -7.20 -11.84 -4.87
C ALA A 163 -5.74 -11.55 -5.22
N VAL A 164 -4.87 -11.36 -4.22
CA VAL A 164 -3.48 -10.93 -4.43
C VAL A 164 -2.61 -12.07 -4.97
N PHE A 165 -2.79 -13.31 -4.52
CA PHE A 165 -2.05 -14.46 -5.09
C PHE A 165 -2.47 -14.79 -6.53
N ASN A 166 -3.61 -14.28 -7.00
CA ASN A 166 -4.03 -14.35 -8.41
C ASN A 166 -3.70 -13.06 -9.18
N THR A 167 -2.61 -12.38 -8.82
CA THR A 167 -2.06 -11.25 -9.60
C THR A 167 -0.76 -11.63 -10.27
N GLU A 168 -0.46 -10.97 -11.38
CA GLU A 168 0.85 -11.04 -12.03
C GLU A 168 1.96 -10.68 -11.04
N ALA A 169 1.71 -9.70 -10.17
CA ALA A 169 2.71 -9.21 -9.24
C ALA A 169 3.17 -10.26 -8.24
N VAL A 170 2.27 -11.10 -7.69
CA VAL A 170 2.69 -12.23 -6.84
C VAL A 170 3.33 -13.34 -7.67
N GLN A 171 2.73 -13.68 -8.80
CA GLN A 171 3.24 -14.74 -9.66
C GLN A 171 4.69 -14.47 -10.06
N ASN A 172 4.97 -13.31 -10.64
CA ASN A 172 6.31 -12.94 -11.07
C ASN A 172 7.26 -12.64 -9.91
N ASN A 173 6.79 -12.09 -8.78
CA ASN A 173 7.64 -11.96 -7.60
C ASN A 173 8.14 -13.32 -7.09
N LEU A 174 7.27 -14.34 -7.04
CA LEU A 174 7.67 -15.67 -6.57
C LEU A 174 8.46 -16.43 -7.63
N LEU A 175 8.07 -16.34 -8.90
CA LEU A 175 8.74 -16.96 -10.04
C LEU A 175 10.20 -16.50 -10.14
N PHE A 176 10.42 -15.19 -10.10
CA PHE A 176 11.74 -14.59 -10.18
C PHE A 176 12.50 -14.63 -8.84
N ALA A 177 11.89 -15.17 -7.78
CA ALA A 177 12.43 -15.14 -6.43
C ALA A 177 12.90 -13.72 -6.02
N ASN A 178 12.00 -12.75 -6.12
CA ASN A 178 12.21 -11.34 -5.73
C ASN A 178 11.73 -11.08 -4.28
N ILE A 179 12.27 -10.04 -3.64
CA ILE A 179 12.08 -9.72 -2.21
C ILE A 179 10.82 -8.88 -1.91
N ASN A 180 10.00 -8.55 -2.91
CA ASN A 180 8.92 -7.58 -2.70
C ASN A 180 7.84 -8.07 -1.72
N GLY A 181 7.72 -9.38 -1.49
CA GLY A 181 6.84 -9.92 -0.45
C GLY A 181 7.25 -9.48 0.95
N VAL A 182 8.54 -9.57 1.26
CA VAL A 182 9.11 -9.06 2.52
C VAL A 182 9.00 -7.54 2.60
N LEU A 183 9.23 -6.83 1.49
CA LEU A 183 9.09 -5.36 1.46
C LEU A 183 7.64 -4.92 1.66
N LEU A 184 6.66 -5.65 1.14
CA LEU A 184 5.24 -5.41 1.42
C LEU A 184 4.95 -5.60 2.91
N LEU A 185 5.49 -6.64 3.55
CA LEU A 185 5.36 -6.82 5.00
C LEU A 185 5.98 -5.64 5.77
N LEU A 186 7.19 -5.22 5.44
CA LEU A 186 7.82 -4.07 6.09
C LEU A 186 7.02 -2.78 5.89
N ALA A 187 6.50 -2.54 4.68
CA ALA A 187 5.65 -1.38 4.38
C ALA A 187 4.34 -1.41 5.18
N THR A 188 3.70 -2.57 5.31
CA THR A 188 2.45 -2.71 6.07
C THR A 188 2.66 -2.62 7.58
N LEU A 189 3.78 -3.13 8.10
CA LEU A 189 4.19 -2.93 9.50
C LEU A 189 4.51 -1.45 9.77
N PHE A 190 5.24 -0.80 8.85
CA PHE A 190 5.47 0.64 8.92
C PHE A 190 4.15 1.40 9.03
N LEU A 191 3.18 1.12 8.16
CA LEU A 191 1.85 1.74 8.18
C LEU A 191 1.10 1.44 9.48
N TYR A 192 1.10 0.19 9.93
CA TYR A 192 0.45 -0.24 11.17
C TYR A 192 0.96 0.55 12.39
N PHE A 193 2.28 0.72 12.50
CA PHE A 193 2.88 1.47 13.60
C PHE A 193 2.80 2.99 13.41
N LEU A 194 2.88 3.50 12.16
CA LEU A 194 2.70 4.93 11.85
C LEU A 194 1.30 5.43 12.26
N LEU A 195 0.28 4.60 12.08
CA LEU A 195 -1.10 4.93 12.40
C LEU A 195 -1.39 4.94 13.91
N ARG A 196 -0.51 4.35 14.72
CA ARG A 196 -0.59 4.28 16.17
C ARG A 196 0.24 5.38 16.82
N GLU A 197 -0.16 5.74 18.04
CA GLU A 197 0.51 6.78 18.83
C GLU A 197 1.50 6.16 19.83
N GLY A 198 2.44 6.97 20.30
CA GLY A 198 3.44 6.58 21.30
C GLY A 198 4.84 6.33 20.76
N THR A 199 5.83 6.46 21.65
CA THR A 199 7.26 6.38 21.34
C THR A 199 7.64 5.01 20.76
N THR A 200 7.19 3.93 21.38
CA THR A 200 7.43 2.56 20.92
C THR A 200 6.93 2.35 19.49
N SER A 201 5.75 2.89 19.17
CA SER A 201 5.19 2.80 17.82
C SER A 201 6.03 3.56 16.80
N GLN A 202 6.53 4.75 17.15
CA GLN A 202 7.43 5.50 16.28
C GLN A 202 8.74 4.75 16.01
N VAL A 203 9.33 4.10 17.03
CA VAL A 203 10.54 3.29 16.85
C VAL A 203 10.28 2.14 15.88
N PHE A 204 9.23 1.33 16.10
CA PHE A 204 8.94 0.21 15.20
C PHE A 204 8.52 0.64 13.80
N SER A 205 7.81 1.77 13.67
CA SER A 205 7.53 2.39 12.37
C SER A 205 8.82 2.76 11.65
N GLY A 206 9.74 3.41 12.35
CA GLY A 206 11.05 3.80 11.81
C GLY A 206 11.92 2.59 11.45
N LEU A 207 11.95 1.55 12.29
CA LEU A 207 12.69 0.32 12.02
C LEU A 207 12.16 -0.39 10.76
N ALA A 208 10.84 -0.54 10.64
CA ALA A 208 10.24 -1.20 9.49
C ALA A 208 10.52 -0.43 8.18
N LEU A 209 10.37 0.90 8.19
CA LEU A 209 10.69 1.73 7.03
C LEU A 209 12.19 1.75 6.73
N GLY A 210 13.04 1.85 7.77
CA GLY A 210 14.49 1.82 7.63
C GLY A 210 14.97 0.53 6.99
N LEU A 211 14.49 -0.64 7.45
CA LEU A 211 14.80 -1.92 6.82
C LEU A 211 14.38 -1.97 5.35
N ALA A 212 13.19 -1.44 5.03
CA ALA A 212 12.72 -1.38 3.65
C ALA A 212 13.63 -0.50 2.78
N ILE A 213 14.07 0.66 3.29
CA ILE A 213 15.00 1.57 2.59
C ILE A 213 16.37 0.89 2.38
N THR A 214 16.89 0.17 3.39
CA THR A 214 18.17 -0.54 3.28
C THR A 214 18.15 -1.59 2.17
N ILE A 215 17.03 -2.31 2.03
CA ILE A 215 16.86 -3.35 1.00
C ILE A 215 16.56 -2.72 -0.36
N LYS A 216 15.60 -1.79 -0.45
CA LYS A 216 15.29 -1.05 -1.68
C LYS A 216 15.17 0.45 -1.39
N PRO A 217 16.13 1.28 -1.84
CA PRO A 217 16.12 2.73 -1.57
C PRO A 217 14.86 3.47 -2.04
N GLN A 218 14.12 2.90 -2.99
CA GLN A 218 12.84 3.46 -3.48
C GLN A 218 11.84 3.78 -2.35
N PHE A 219 11.92 3.10 -1.20
CA PHE A 219 11.06 3.37 -0.05
C PHE A 219 11.36 4.71 0.66
N VAL A 220 12.45 5.39 0.32
CA VAL A 220 12.83 6.69 0.93
C VAL A 220 11.73 7.74 0.77
N VAL A 221 10.95 7.68 -0.31
CA VAL A 221 9.83 8.60 -0.53
C VAL A 221 8.77 8.50 0.56
N LEU A 222 8.65 7.37 1.24
CA LEU A 222 7.68 7.17 2.31
C LEU A 222 8.04 7.91 3.60
N LEU A 223 9.26 8.47 3.73
CA LEU A 223 9.61 9.41 4.81
C LEU A 223 8.69 10.64 4.83
N PHE A 224 8.04 10.95 3.71
CA PHE A 224 6.99 11.95 3.61
C PHE A 224 5.92 11.77 4.71
N LEU A 225 5.48 10.53 4.97
CA LEU A 225 4.38 10.27 5.90
C LEU A 225 4.73 10.62 7.36
N PRO A 226 5.79 10.08 7.98
CA PRO A 226 6.16 10.45 9.35
C PRO A 226 6.59 11.91 9.46
N PHE A 227 7.19 12.51 8.42
CA PHE A 227 7.51 13.94 8.39
C PHE A 227 6.26 14.81 8.55
N PHE A 228 5.24 14.62 7.71
CA PHE A 228 4.02 15.42 7.80
C PHE A 228 3.14 15.07 9.01
N ARG A 229 3.32 13.88 9.60
CA ARG A 229 2.75 13.52 10.91
C ARG A 229 3.58 14.01 12.10
N ARG A 230 4.74 14.64 11.88
CA ARG A 230 5.66 15.11 12.92
C ARG A 230 6.12 13.98 13.86
N GLN A 231 6.23 12.76 13.34
CA GLN A 231 6.75 11.61 14.06
C GLN A 231 8.28 11.56 13.90
N TRP A 232 8.96 12.51 14.55
CA TRP A 232 10.40 12.72 14.40
C TRP A 232 11.23 11.50 14.77
N LEU A 233 10.80 10.72 15.77
CA LEU A 233 11.53 9.51 16.15
C LEU A 233 11.45 8.44 15.06
N SER A 234 10.30 8.29 14.40
CA SER A 234 10.15 7.40 13.25
C SER A 234 11.09 7.81 12.11
N LEU A 235 11.17 9.12 11.81
CA LEU A 235 12.10 9.65 10.81
C LEU A 235 13.57 9.37 11.15
N VAL A 236 14.00 9.69 12.38
CA VAL A 236 15.38 9.50 12.80
C VAL A 236 15.77 8.04 12.72
N VAL A 237 14.94 7.13 13.24
CA VAL A 237 15.22 5.69 13.18
C VAL A 237 15.22 5.18 11.73
N ALA A 238 14.27 5.62 10.89
CA ALA A 238 14.21 5.22 9.48
C ALA A 238 15.41 5.71 8.65
N LEU A 239 16.05 6.80 9.05
CA LEU A 239 17.26 7.32 8.40
C LEU A 239 18.55 6.70 8.95
N LEU A 240 18.65 6.58 10.29
CA LEU A 240 19.84 6.04 10.94
C LEU A 240 20.05 4.56 10.60
N LEU A 241 18.99 3.78 10.46
CA LEU A 241 19.12 2.34 10.22
C LEU A 241 19.78 2.02 8.86
N PRO A 242 19.33 2.56 7.71
CA PRO A 242 20.05 2.41 6.45
C PRO A 242 21.49 2.91 6.50
N ILE A 243 21.74 4.04 7.15
CA ILE A 243 23.10 4.59 7.28
C ILE A 243 23.99 3.59 8.04
N ALA A 244 23.54 3.11 9.19
CA ALA A 244 24.28 2.14 10.00
C ALA A 244 24.51 0.83 9.24
N CYS A 245 23.48 0.27 8.60
CA CYS A 245 23.62 -0.95 7.81
C CYS A 245 24.60 -0.77 6.65
N ASN A 246 24.56 0.37 5.95
CA ASN A 246 25.50 0.63 4.86
C ASN A 246 26.93 0.84 5.35
N ILE A 247 27.15 1.53 6.49
CA ILE A 247 28.48 1.65 7.09
C ILE A 247 29.03 0.27 7.44
N VAL A 248 28.25 -0.56 8.13
CA VAL A 248 28.71 -1.90 8.52
C VAL A 248 28.92 -2.77 7.28
N GLY A 249 27.97 -2.80 6.34
CA GLY A 249 28.11 -3.52 5.08
C GLY A 249 29.33 -3.09 4.28
N TRP A 250 29.61 -1.79 4.21
CA TRP A 250 30.80 -1.23 3.57
C TRP A 250 32.09 -1.70 4.24
N THR A 251 32.14 -1.68 5.58
CA THR A 251 33.35 -2.09 6.32
C THR A 251 33.66 -3.58 6.21
N LEU A 252 32.65 -4.41 5.99
CA LEU A 252 32.79 -5.86 5.89
C LEU A 252 33.03 -6.34 4.45
N MET A 253 32.62 -5.56 3.46
CA MET A 253 32.69 -5.91 2.05
C MET A 253 34.12 -5.76 1.50
N ALA A 254 34.55 -6.69 0.64
CA ALA A 254 35.77 -6.55 -0.14
C ALA A 254 35.55 -5.58 -1.31
N GLU A 255 36.48 -4.64 -1.50
CA GLU A 255 36.44 -3.60 -2.55
C GLU A 255 35.07 -2.90 -2.69
N PRO A 256 34.55 -2.31 -1.60
CA PRO A 256 33.21 -1.70 -1.60
C PRO A 256 33.09 -0.51 -2.56
N GLN A 257 34.23 0.06 -2.99
CA GLN A 257 34.31 1.13 -3.96
C GLN A 257 33.67 0.77 -5.32
N GLY A 258 33.63 -0.52 -5.68
CA GLY A 258 32.91 -1.01 -6.87
C GLY A 258 31.42 -0.65 -6.88
N PHE A 259 30.82 -0.35 -5.72
CA PHE A 259 29.47 0.22 -5.65
C PHE A 259 29.35 1.53 -6.44
N PHE A 260 30.30 2.46 -6.24
CA PHE A 260 30.31 3.75 -6.92
C PHE A 260 30.92 3.67 -8.31
N ASP A 261 31.93 2.84 -8.49
CA ASP A 261 32.67 2.79 -9.74
C ASP A 261 31.91 2.00 -10.83
N ASN A 262 31.10 1.01 -10.43
CA ASN A 262 30.40 0.12 -11.36
C ASN A 262 28.87 0.24 -11.24
N LEU A 263 28.30 -0.02 -10.04
CA LEU A 263 26.84 -0.14 -9.90
C LEU A 263 26.10 1.20 -10.03
N VAL A 264 26.58 2.28 -9.41
CA VAL A 264 25.90 3.59 -9.47
C VAL A 264 25.79 4.13 -10.90
N PRO A 265 26.86 4.10 -11.73
CA PRO A 265 26.76 4.43 -13.16
C PRO A 265 25.70 3.58 -13.88
N TYR A 266 25.72 2.26 -13.67
CA TYR A 266 24.77 1.34 -14.28
C TYR A 266 23.31 1.64 -13.90
N LEU A 267 23.04 1.99 -12.63
CA LEU A 267 21.69 2.39 -12.18
C LEU A 267 21.18 3.67 -12.86
N GLY A 268 22.09 4.51 -13.35
CA GLY A 268 21.80 5.70 -14.14
C GLY A 268 21.43 5.41 -15.59
N GLU A 269 21.77 4.23 -16.09
CA GLU A 269 21.42 3.79 -17.44
C GLU A 269 19.95 3.38 -17.53
N VAL A 270 19.37 3.54 -18.72
CA VAL A 270 17.98 3.15 -18.98
C VAL A 270 17.97 1.76 -19.56
N ARG A 271 17.32 0.84 -18.86
CA ARG A 271 16.97 -0.47 -19.42
C ARG A 271 15.74 -0.33 -20.31
N ASP A 272 15.90 -0.62 -21.60
CA ASP A 272 14.81 -0.59 -22.58
C ASP A 272 14.02 -1.92 -22.64
N PHE A 273 14.36 -2.90 -21.81
CA PHE A 273 13.66 -4.17 -21.67
C PHE A 273 13.19 -4.40 -20.24
N ALA A 274 12.09 -5.14 -20.07
CA ALA A 274 11.51 -5.47 -18.77
C ALA A 274 11.31 -4.25 -17.84
N ASN A 275 11.00 -3.09 -18.42
CA ASN A 275 10.95 -1.81 -17.73
C ASN A 275 9.67 -1.04 -18.10
N SER A 276 8.73 -1.00 -17.15
CA SER A 276 7.45 -0.31 -17.21
C SER A 276 7.54 1.15 -16.71
N SER A 277 8.74 1.68 -16.44
CA SER A 277 8.90 3.13 -16.21
C SER A 277 8.61 3.92 -17.49
N ILE A 278 8.32 5.22 -17.35
CA ILE A 278 8.06 6.10 -18.51
C ILE A 278 9.29 6.16 -19.42
N VAL A 279 10.49 6.20 -18.84
CA VAL A 279 11.73 6.25 -19.61
C VAL A 279 12.05 4.92 -20.27
N GLY A 280 11.84 3.78 -19.59
CA GLY A 280 12.04 2.45 -20.17
C GLY A 280 11.16 2.21 -21.39
N VAL A 281 9.85 2.43 -21.24
CA VAL A 281 8.89 2.34 -22.35
C VAL A 281 9.20 3.36 -23.46
N GLY A 282 9.54 4.59 -23.07
CA GLY A 282 9.86 5.65 -24.03
C GLY A 282 11.04 5.28 -24.92
N VAL A 283 12.13 4.79 -24.34
CA VAL A 283 13.32 4.34 -25.10
C VAL A 283 12.99 3.11 -25.94
N TYR A 284 12.28 2.13 -25.39
CA TYR A 284 11.88 0.91 -26.12
C TYR A 284 11.11 1.22 -27.43
N PHE A 285 10.21 2.19 -27.40
CA PHE A 285 9.45 2.62 -28.58
C PHE A 285 10.12 3.73 -29.41
N GLY A 286 11.35 4.12 -29.08
CA GLY A 286 12.08 5.18 -29.80
C GLY A 286 11.46 6.58 -29.65
N ALA A 287 10.77 6.85 -28.54
CA ALA A 287 10.20 8.16 -28.25
C ALA A 287 11.31 9.21 -28.06
N SER A 288 11.06 10.43 -28.52
CA SER A 288 12.01 11.53 -28.34
C SER A 288 12.22 11.86 -26.85
N THR A 289 13.41 12.34 -26.51
CA THR A 289 13.77 12.77 -25.16
C THR A 289 12.78 13.79 -24.59
N VAL A 290 12.25 14.69 -25.43
CA VAL A 290 11.24 15.69 -25.04
C VAL A 290 9.94 15.01 -24.60
N THR A 291 9.45 14.02 -25.35
CA THR A 291 8.23 13.28 -25.01
C THR A 291 8.40 12.53 -23.70
N ILE A 292 9.55 11.89 -23.49
CA ILE A 292 9.86 11.17 -22.24
C ILE A 292 9.84 12.13 -21.05
N TRP A 293 10.53 13.27 -21.15
CA TRP A 293 10.54 14.27 -20.08
C TRP A 293 9.17 14.88 -19.81
N PHE A 294 8.37 15.13 -20.86
CA PHE A 294 7.01 15.61 -20.70
C PHE A 294 6.19 14.67 -19.80
N TRP A 295 6.18 13.37 -20.10
CA TRP A 295 5.44 12.39 -19.31
C TRP A 295 5.99 12.21 -17.89
N ARG A 296 7.33 12.22 -17.71
CA ARG A 296 7.95 12.16 -16.38
C ARG A 296 7.59 13.38 -15.51
N ILE A 297 7.62 14.57 -16.09
CA ILE A 297 7.25 15.82 -15.40
C ILE A 297 5.76 15.78 -15.06
N LEU A 298 4.90 15.37 -15.99
CA LEU A 298 3.47 15.23 -15.73
C LEU A 298 3.19 14.27 -14.58
N ALA A 299 3.82 13.09 -14.58
CA ALA A 299 3.70 12.13 -13.48
C ALA A 299 4.17 12.73 -12.14
N ALA A 300 5.34 13.39 -12.13
CA ALA A 300 5.84 14.04 -10.92
C ALA A 300 4.90 15.14 -10.40
N VAL A 301 4.33 15.97 -11.28
CA VAL A 301 3.34 17.00 -10.92
C VAL A 301 2.08 16.36 -10.31
N LEU A 302 1.57 15.27 -10.89
CA LEU A 302 0.42 14.56 -10.33
C LEU A 302 0.72 14.00 -8.93
N VAL A 303 1.90 13.39 -8.72
CA VAL A 303 2.35 12.94 -7.39
C VAL A 303 2.32 14.10 -6.39
N LEU A 304 2.86 15.26 -6.76
CA LEU A 304 2.86 16.44 -5.87
C LEU A 304 1.44 16.90 -5.55
N ILE A 305 0.58 17.04 -6.57
CA ILE A 305 -0.83 17.42 -6.40
C ILE A 305 -1.52 16.46 -5.43
N GLY A 306 -1.43 15.14 -5.69
CA GLY A 306 -2.05 14.13 -4.85
C GLY A 306 -1.50 14.15 -3.42
N ALA A 307 -0.18 14.19 -3.24
CA ALA A 307 0.46 14.14 -1.93
C ALA A 307 0.07 15.33 -1.05
N PHE A 308 0.10 16.55 -1.60
CA PHE A 308 -0.24 17.76 -0.86
C PHE A 308 -1.75 17.90 -0.63
N THR A 309 -2.59 17.55 -1.61
CA THR A 309 -4.05 17.62 -1.42
C THR A 309 -4.54 16.57 -0.45
N LEU A 310 -3.85 15.41 -0.30
CA LEU A 310 -4.17 14.38 0.68
C LEU A 310 -3.81 14.75 2.13
N LEU A 311 -2.82 15.64 2.35
CA LEU A 311 -2.34 16.01 3.69
C LEU A 311 -3.41 16.36 4.74
N PRO A 312 -4.54 17.00 4.41
CA PRO A 312 -5.52 17.39 5.41
C PRO A 312 -6.24 16.21 6.10
N TRP A 313 -6.12 14.98 5.58
CA TRP A 313 -6.72 13.77 6.17
C TRP A 313 -5.80 13.01 7.13
N ARG A 314 -4.50 13.32 7.16
CA ARG A 314 -3.51 12.64 8.02
C ARG A 314 -3.84 12.64 9.52
N ASN A 315 -4.53 13.70 9.98
CA ASN A 315 -4.95 13.92 11.35
C ASN A 315 -6.48 13.99 11.49
N SER A 316 -7.22 13.47 10.51
CA SER A 316 -8.69 13.46 10.58
C SER A 316 -9.17 12.60 11.75
N THR A 317 -10.20 13.07 12.44
CA THR A 317 -10.87 12.30 13.50
C THR A 317 -11.99 11.41 12.96
N ARG A 318 -12.33 11.54 11.67
CA ARG A 318 -13.35 10.70 11.05
C ARG A 318 -12.82 9.27 10.89
N PRO A 319 -13.62 8.24 11.24
CA PRO A 319 -13.20 6.84 11.11
C PRO A 319 -12.77 6.49 9.67
N GLY A 320 -11.57 5.93 9.53
CA GLY A 320 -11.01 5.50 8.25
C GLY A 320 -10.29 6.57 7.44
N ASP A 321 -10.41 7.86 7.76
CA ASP A 321 -9.77 8.92 6.96
C ASP A 321 -8.23 8.90 7.09
N ARG A 322 -7.69 8.53 8.26
CA ARG A 322 -6.23 8.48 8.49
C ARG A 322 -5.60 7.30 7.77
N GLU A 323 -6.29 6.17 7.77
CA GLU A 323 -5.90 4.94 7.09
C GLU A 323 -5.99 5.13 5.58
N MET A 324 -7.08 5.74 5.10
CA MET A 324 -7.22 6.17 3.69
C MET A 324 -6.05 7.05 3.28
N TRP A 325 -5.73 8.09 4.08
CA TRP A 325 -4.62 8.99 3.80
C TRP A 325 -3.29 8.22 3.70
N ALA A 326 -2.97 7.39 4.70
CA ALA A 326 -1.69 6.70 4.77
C ALA A 326 -1.51 5.70 3.63
N PHE A 327 -2.54 4.89 3.34
CA PHE A 327 -2.48 3.87 2.30
C PHE A 327 -2.45 4.50 0.91
N THR A 328 -3.32 5.48 0.65
CA THR A 328 -3.38 6.18 -0.64
C THR A 328 -2.10 6.97 -0.92
N THR A 329 -1.56 7.68 0.09
CA THR A 329 -0.30 8.44 -0.06
C THR A 329 0.89 7.51 -0.30
N THR A 330 0.94 6.36 0.41
CA THR A 330 2.00 5.36 0.21
C THR A 330 2.02 4.85 -1.22
N SER A 331 0.87 4.40 -1.73
CA SER A 331 0.77 3.91 -3.10
C SER A 331 1.01 5.01 -4.13
N LEU A 332 0.54 6.23 -3.91
CA LEU A 332 0.81 7.38 -4.78
C LEU A 332 2.31 7.64 -4.94
N LEU A 333 3.05 7.69 -3.82
CA LEU A 333 4.48 7.97 -3.83
C LEU A 333 5.27 6.85 -4.49
N LEU A 334 4.92 5.58 -4.21
CA LEU A 334 5.57 4.42 -4.82
C LEU A 334 5.30 4.34 -6.34
N ILE A 335 4.05 4.54 -6.77
CA ILE A 335 3.70 4.64 -8.20
C ILE A 335 4.50 5.75 -8.88
N GLY A 336 4.65 6.91 -8.21
CA GLY A 336 5.50 8.00 -8.65
C GLY A 336 6.93 7.55 -8.92
N VAL A 337 7.54 6.80 -7.97
CA VAL A 337 8.89 6.26 -8.15
C VAL A 337 8.94 5.28 -9.32
N PHE A 338 7.98 4.36 -9.45
CA PHE A 338 7.98 3.36 -10.52
C PHE A 338 7.90 3.99 -11.91
N LEU A 339 7.14 5.07 -12.06
CA LEU A 339 6.97 5.78 -13.33
C LEU A 339 8.14 6.71 -13.66
N VAL A 340 8.68 7.42 -12.66
CA VAL A 340 9.64 8.52 -12.88
C VAL A 340 11.09 8.05 -12.85
N SER A 341 11.42 6.98 -12.14
CA SER A 341 12.79 6.44 -12.05
C SER A 341 13.27 5.78 -13.35
N SER A 342 14.54 5.38 -13.40
CA SER A 342 15.15 4.66 -14.54
C SER A 342 14.65 3.23 -14.69
N LEU A 343 14.10 2.62 -13.63
CA LEU A 343 13.65 1.24 -13.62
C LEU A 343 12.37 1.07 -12.80
N GLY A 344 11.31 0.60 -13.44
CA GLY A 344 10.07 0.20 -12.78
C GLY A 344 9.59 -1.12 -13.36
N GLN A 345 9.49 -2.18 -12.55
CA GLN A 345 9.04 -3.48 -13.04
C GLN A 345 7.58 -3.69 -12.64
N MET A 346 6.74 -4.20 -13.54
CA MET A 346 5.29 -4.26 -13.33
C MET A 346 4.89 -5.00 -12.04
N TYR A 347 5.62 -6.06 -11.67
CA TYR A 347 5.40 -6.80 -10.43
C TYR A 347 5.65 -5.97 -9.15
N TYR A 348 6.23 -4.77 -9.23
CA TYR A 348 6.26 -3.80 -8.13
C TYR A 348 4.86 -3.34 -7.72
N SER A 349 3.84 -3.61 -8.54
CA SER A 349 2.43 -3.43 -8.20
C SER A 349 2.02 -4.20 -6.94
N LEU A 350 2.78 -5.21 -6.50
CA LEU A 350 2.59 -5.84 -5.19
C LEU A 350 2.65 -4.80 -4.04
N LEU A 351 3.53 -3.79 -4.16
CA LEU A 351 3.75 -2.77 -3.14
C LEU A 351 2.62 -1.74 -3.04
N ILE A 352 1.71 -1.69 -4.02
CA ILE A 352 0.55 -0.78 -4.00
C ILE A 352 -0.71 -1.44 -3.44
N VAL A 353 -0.66 -2.72 -3.05
CA VAL A 353 -1.77 -3.46 -2.41
C VAL A 353 -2.46 -2.69 -1.26
N PRO A 354 -1.78 -1.89 -0.41
CA PRO A 354 -2.47 -1.05 0.57
C PRO A 354 -3.58 -0.17 -0.02
N LEU A 355 -3.42 0.34 -1.25
CA LEU A 355 -4.45 1.11 -1.95
C LEU A 355 -5.74 0.31 -2.14
N LEU A 356 -5.64 -0.97 -2.50
CA LEU A 356 -6.81 -1.84 -2.73
C LEU A 356 -7.65 -2.00 -1.46
N PHE A 357 -6.99 -2.10 -0.30
CA PHE A 357 -7.66 -2.18 0.99
C PHE A 357 -8.47 -0.92 1.34
N THR A 358 -8.13 0.23 0.75
CA THR A 358 -8.93 1.45 0.96
C THR A 358 -10.33 1.34 0.39
N ALA A 359 -10.60 0.44 -0.56
CA ALA A 359 -11.94 0.22 -1.12
C ALA A 359 -13.00 -0.10 -0.03
N PHE A 360 -12.56 -0.69 1.09
CA PHE A 360 -13.41 -1.02 2.24
C PHE A 360 -13.64 0.15 3.21
N LEU A 361 -12.97 1.29 3.01
CA LEU A 361 -13.15 2.52 3.78
C LEU A 361 -14.27 3.38 3.16
N HIS A 362 -14.79 4.35 3.93
CA HIS A 362 -15.88 5.21 3.47
C HIS A 362 -15.47 6.18 2.35
N ARG A 363 -14.21 6.62 2.36
CA ARG A 363 -13.61 7.45 1.33
C ARG A 363 -12.47 6.67 0.71
N SER A 364 -12.48 6.53 -0.60
CA SER A 364 -11.37 5.91 -1.33
C SER A 364 -11.41 6.28 -2.81
N THR A 365 -10.23 6.39 -3.41
CA THR A 365 -10.06 6.49 -4.86
C THR A 365 -10.54 5.20 -5.56
N MET A 366 -10.51 4.06 -4.87
CA MET A 366 -11.01 2.78 -5.37
C MET A 366 -12.55 2.75 -5.53
N HIS A 367 -13.26 3.82 -5.16
CA HIS A 367 -14.67 3.99 -5.53
C HIS A 367 -14.86 4.57 -6.94
N ASN A 368 -13.75 4.76 -7.68
CA ASN A 368 -13.74 5.22 -9.07
C ASN A 368 -13.42 4.04 -10.02
N PRO A 369 -14.24 3.79 -11.07
CA PRO A 369 -13.99 2.70 -12.02
C PRO A 369 -12.66 2.84 -12.79
N VAL A 370 -12.17 4.07 -13.01
CA VAL A 370 -10.86 4.30 -13.68
C VAL A 370 -9.72 3.73 -12.85
N ALA A 371 -9.83 3.78 -11.51
CA ALA A 371 -8.83 3.15 -10.64
C ALA A 371 -8.78 1.64 -10.84
N TRP A 372 -9.93 0.98 -11.00
CA TRP A 372 -10.00 -0.46 -11.25
C TRP A 372 -9.47 -0.87 -12.62
N LEU A 373 -9.66 -0.04 -13.65
CA LEU A 373 -8.98 -0.24 -14.93
C LEU A 373 -7.46 -0.17 -14.76
N GLY A 374 -6.96 0.80 -13.98
CA GLY A 374 -5.55 0.89 -13.64
C GLY A 374 -5.03 -0.35 -12.91
N VAL A 375 -5.78 -0.82 -11.90
CA VAL A 375 -5.50 -2.08 -11.18
C VAL A 375 -5.43 -3.27 -12.13
N TYR A 376 -6.41 -3.41 -13.03
CA TYR A 376 -6.44 -4.50 -13.99
C TYR A 376 -5.15 -4.52 -14.84
N LEU A 377 -4.80 -3.38 -15.43
CA LEU A 377 -3.64 -3.30 -16.34
C LEU A 377 -2.31 -3.62 -15.65
N CYS A 378 -2.14 -3.26 -14.37
CA CYS A 378 -0.87 -3.48 -13.65
C CYS A 378 -0.84 -4.70 -12.71
N LEU A 379 -1.98 -5.40 -12.48
CA LEU A 379 -2.03 -6.56 -11.58
C LEU A 379 -2.62 -7.83 -12.22
N ALA A 380 -3.34 -7.74 -13.34
CA ALA A 380 -3.93 -8.93 -13.96
C ALA A 380 -2.85 -9.88 -14.49
N ILE A 381 -3.09 -11.19 -14.31
CA ILE A 381 -2.26 -12.30 -14.84
C ILE A 381 -2.40 -12.41 -16.36
N ASP A 382 -3.49 -11.89 -16.92
CA ASP A 382 -3.81 -12.01 -18.34
C ASP A 382 -2.64 -11.57 -19.22
N SER A 383 -2.34 -12.41 -20.22
CA SER A 383 -1.35 -12.14 -21.26
C SER A 383 -2.07 -11.67 -22.51
N TRP A 384 -1.59 -10.56 -23.08
CA TRP A 384 -2.16 -9.98 -24.29
C TRP A 384 -1.35 -10.29 -25.56
N TYR A 385 -0.34 -11.16 -25.46
CA TYR A 385 0.32 -11.69 -26.66
C TYR A 385 -0.67 -12.43 -27.56
N SER A 386 -0.55 -12.22 -28.86
CA SER A 386 -1.44 -12.82 -29.87
C SER A 386 -0.64 -13.17 -31.12
N ASP A 387 -0.79 -14.39 -31.61
CA ASP A 387 -0.17 -14.81 -32.88
C ASP A 387 -0.82 -14.11 -34.08
N GLN A 388 -2.13 -13.84 -34.00
CA GLN A 388 -2.88 -13.14 -35.06
C GLN A 388 -2.61 -11.63 -35.05
N TRP A 389 -2.64 -11.01 -33.88
CA TRP A 389 -2.45 -9.56 -33.70
C TRP A 389 -1.08 -9.28 -33.07
N PHE A 390 -0.03 -9.79 -33.69
CA PHE A 390 1.33 -9.82 -33.17
C PHE A 390 1.81 -8.49 -32.58
N TRP A 391 1.77 -7.41 -33.36
CA TRP A 391 2.24 -6.10 -32.91
C TRP A 391 1.33 -5.47 -31.88
N ALA A 392 0.01 -5.53 -32.07
CA ALA A 392 -0.94 -4.93 -31.13
C ALA A 392 -0.85 -5.59 -29.75
N GLY A 393 -0.78 -6.93 -29.70
CA GLY A 393 -0.62 -7.68 -28.46
C GLY A 393 0.68 -7.35 -27.72
N ARG A 394 1.80 -7.31 -28.45
CA ARG A 394 3.11 -6.95 -27.87
C ARG A 394 3.15 -5.52 -27.36
N ILE A 395 2.62 -4.56 -28.12
CA ILE A 395 2.55 -3.15 -27.70
C ILE A 395 1.72 -3.03 -26.43
N PHE A 396 0.54 -3.67 -26.40
CA PHE A 396 -0.33 -3.64 -25.22
C PHE A 396 0.35 -4.27 -24.00
N GLU A 397 0.93 -5.46 -24.14
CA GLU A 397 1.61 -6.16 -23.04
C GLU A 397 2.79 -5.34 -22.50
N THR A 398 3.54 -4.67 -23.38
CA THR A 398 4.66 -3.81 -22.97
C THR A 398 4.17 -2.56 -22.23
N LEU A 399 3.05 -1.97 -22.66
CA LEU A 399 2.55 -0.71 -22.13
C LEU A 399 1.66 -0.85 -20.88
N ARG A 400 1.01 -2.00 -20.68
CA ARG A 400 -0.08 -2.13 -19.68
C ARG A 400 0.35 -1.75 -18.27
N GLY A 401 1.56 -2.11 -17.84
CA GLY A 401 2.08 -1.73 -16.52
C GLY A 401 2.16 -0.22 -16.36
N THR A 402 2.78 0.47 -17.32
CA THR A 402 2.94 1.94 -17.32
C THR A 402 1.60 2.65 -17.39
N VAL A 403 0.70 2.20 -18.27
CA VAL A 403 -0.65 2.77 -18.40
C VAL A 403 -1.45 2.55 -17.13
N GLY A 404 -1.39 1.36 -16.54
CA GLY A 404 -2.09 1.02 -15.29
C GLY A 404 -1.66 1.92 -14.13
N TRP A 405 -0.34 2.09 -13.95
CA TRP A 405 0.22 3.02 -12.97
C TRP A 405 -0.17 4.47 -13.24
N MET A 406 -0.15 4.94 -14.49
CA MET A 406 -0.60 6.29 -14.85
C MET A 406 -2.08 6.52 -14.53
N LEU A 407 -2.95 5.55 -14.84
CA LEU A 407 -4.39 5.65 -14.52
C LEU A 407 -4.63 5.72 -13.02
N LEU A 408 -3.90 4.92 -12.22
CA LEU A 408 -3.97 4.99 -10.77
C LEU A 408 -3.47 6.35 -10.25
N LEU A 409 -2.34 6.84 -10.78
CA LEU A 409 -1.79 8.14 -10.41
C LEU A 409 -2.76 9.28 -10.67
N ILE A 410 -3.37 9.31 -11.86
CA ILE A 410 -4.40 10.27 -12.24
C ILE A 410 -5.61 10.15 -11.32
N SER A 411 -6.11 8.94 -11.11
CA SER A 411 -7.29 8.69 -10.29
C SER A 411 -7.10 9.17 -8.85
N ILE A 412 -5.95 8.87 -8.24
CA ILE A 412 -5.62 9.32 -6.88
C ILE A 412 -5.56 10.84 -6.83
N SER A 413 -4.78 11.45 -7.72
CA SER A 413 -4.48 12.88 -7.69
C SER A 413 -5.73 13.72 -7.93
N ILE A 414 -6.56 13.33 -8.90
CA ILE A 414 -7.82 14.02 -9.21
C ILE A 414 -8.84 13.82 -8.07
N SER A 415 -8.99 12.59 -7.56
CA SER A 415 -9.93 12.33 -6.46
C SER A 415 -9.57 13.12 -5.22
N ALA A 416 -8.27 13.14 -4.86
CA ALA A 416 -7.76 13.91 -3.73
C ALA A 416 -7.96 15.42 -3.91
N LEU A 417 -7.70 15.95 -5.11
CA LEU A 417 -7.93 17.35 -5.43
C LEU A 417 -9.41 17.73 -5.30
N ILE A 418 -10.32 16.91 -5.84
CA ILE A 418 -11.77 17.14 -5.72
C ILE A 418 -12.20 17.15 -4.25
N TRP A 419 -11.74 16.17 -3.46
CA TRP A 419 -12.04 16.14 -2.02
C TRP A 419 -11.50 17.37 -1.28
N PHE A 420 -10.34 17.88 -1.72
CA PHE A 420 -9.70 19.04 -1.13
C PHE A 420 -10.49 20.32 -1.43
N LEU A 421 -10.89 20.52 -2.69
CA LEU A 421 -11.69 21.67 -3.12
C LEU A 421 -13.07 21.68 -2.46
N ASN A 422 -13.72 20.52 -2.36
CA ASN A 422 -15.03 20.38 -1.71
C ASN A 422 -15.00 20.54 -0.18
N ARG A 423 -13.81 20.56 0.44
CA ARG A 423 -13.66 20.89 1.86
C ARG A 423 -13.75 22.40 2.09
N SER A 424 -13.35 23.19 1.11
CA SER A 424 -13.19 24.65 1.23
C SER A 424 -14.46 25.43 0.91
N THR A 425 -15.48 24.79 0.33
CA THR A 425 -16.79 25.40 0.12
C THR A 425 -17.62 25.37 1.41
N PRO A 426 -18.00 26.54 1.99
CA PRO A 426 -18.95 26.57 3.09
C PRO A 426 -20.26 25.94 2.66
N SER A 427 -20.84 25.07 3.49
CA SER A 427 -22.18 24.55 3.23
C SER A 427 -23.19 25.71 3.26
N ILE A 428 -23.67 26.14 2.10
CA ILE A 428 -24.87 26.98 1.99
C ILE A 428 -26.08 26.07 2.28
N SER A 429 -26.22 25.64 3.54
CA SER A 429 -27.36 24.86 3.99
C SER A 429 -27.59 25.10 5.47
N GLY A 430 -28.10 26.29 5.77
CA GLY A 430 -28.49 26.72 7.11
C GLY A 430 -29.44 27.92 7.09
N GLY A 431 -30.34 27.96 6.11
CA GLY A 431 -31.27 29.09 5.92
C GLY A 431 -32.63 28.64 5.41
N ARG A 432 -33.27 27.66 6.07
CA ARG A 432 -34.73 27.59 5.99
C ARG A 432 -35.25 28.78 6.77
N HIS A 433 -35.58 29.86 6.07
CA HIS A 433 -36.56 30.82 6.55
C HIS A 433 -37.83 30.05 6.92
N ARG A 434 -37.99 29.73 8.22
CA ARG A 434 -39.32 29.53 8.78
C ARG A 434 -40.02 30.88 8.63
N LYS A 435 -40.97 30.98 7.70
CA LYS A 435 -42.00 32.02 7.78
C LYS A 435 -42.62 31.93 9.18
N PRO A 436 -42.77 33.04 9.91
CA PRO A 436 -43.59 33.04 11.11
C PRO A 436 -45.00 32.58 10.72
N ALA A 437 -45.55 31.66 11.49
CA ALA A 437 -46.97 31.34 11.41
C ALA A 437 -47.74 32.61 11.77
N GLU A 438 -48.54 33.12 10.85
CA GLU A 438 -49.55 34.12 11.19
C GLU A 438 -50.54 33.46 12.15
N GLU A 439 -50.48 33.91 13.40
CA GLU A 439 -51.41 33.58 14.45
C GLU A 439 -52.80 34.08 14.04
N ASN A 440 -53.63 33.08 13.74
CA ASN A 440 -55.05 33.18 13.56
C ASN A 440 -55.70 33.59 14.89
N LYS A 441 -55.88 34.89 15.16
CA LYS A 441 -56.76 35.39 16.22
C LYS A 441 -57.50 36.67 15.81
N THR A 442 -58.79 36.45 15.53
CA THR A 442 -59.96 37.29 15.88
C THR A 442 -60.05 38.70 15.31
N GLN A 443 -61.03 38.90 14.42
CA GLN A 443 -62.11 39.86 14.70
C GLN A 443 -63.40 39.42 13.98
N ALA A 444 -64.32 38.86 14.78
CA ALA A 444 -65.74 38.92 14.51
C ALA A 444 -66.22 40.29 15.00
N TRP A 445 -66.86 41.10 14.15
CA TRP A 445 -68.08 41.85 14.47
C TRP A 445 -68.62 42.65 13.28
N LYS A 446 -69.91 42.39 12.96
CA LYS A 446 -70.96 43.28 12.41
C LYS A 446 -70.71 43.89 11.02
N GLY A 447 -71.60 43.76 10.03
CA GLY A 447 -73.06 43.76 10.10
C GLY A 447 -73.55 45.05 9.45
N GLU A 448 -73.81 45.00 8.13
CA GLU A 448 -74.87 45.67 7.35
C GLU A 448 -74.71 45.29 5.87
#